data_AF-A0A3N5YJ12-F1
#
_entry.id   AF-A0A3N5YJ12-F1
#
_cell.length_a   1.000
_cell.length_b   1.000
_cell.length_c   1.000
_cell.angle_alpha   90.00
_cell.angle_beta   90.00
_cell.angle_gamma   90.00
#
_symmetry.space_group_name_H-M   'P 1'
#
loop_
_entity.id
_entity.type
_entity.pdbx_description
1 polymer ?
#
loop_
_entity_poly.entity_id
_entity_poly.type
_entity_poly.pdbx_seq_one_letter_code
_entity_poly.pdbx_strand_id
1 'polypeptide(L)'
;MLPGTSVPLSERFARVIEPNDRFLRACRRQTVDATPIWLMRQAGRYMEEYRALRRRYSMLDLCRSPELSAEVTFQPLRRFRLDAAIIFSDLLLPLEPLGLPFDFVKGEGPQVERPIRSAEDIDRLVPFDPREKLDHVLQAIRIVKAELQGRLPLIGFAGAPFTLASYAIEGGHSTHHAHVKAMMYGQPHDWHRLCDRLASMTADFLVAQAEAGADALQLFDSWVGHLSPADYREFVLPHTCRIFEALRSTGVPAIHFGTGTATLLELMAEAGGD
;
A
#
# COMPACT_ATOMS: atom_id res chain seq x y z
N MET A 1 -23.08 11.25 12.72
CA MET A 1 -23.28 10.28 13.82
C MET A 1 -24.08 9.11 13.29
N LEU A 2 -23.53 7.90 13.32
CA LEU A 2 -24.28 6.68 13.00
C LEU A 2 -25.17 6.33 14.21
N PRO A 3 -26.48 6.04 14.06
CA PRO A 3 -27.32 5.64 15.17
C PRO A 3 -27.07 4.16 15.51
N GLY A 4 -26.77 3.86 16.79
CA GLY A 4 -26.89 2.48 17.32
C GLY A 4 -25.65 1.81 17.94
N THR A 5 -24.60 2.54 18.30
CA THR A 5 -23.48 1.98 19.09
C THR A 5 -23.10 2.91 20.22
N SER A 6 -23.65 2.69 21.40
CA SER A 6 -23.43 3.50 22.62
C SER A 6 -22.24 3.01 23.47
N VAL A 7 -21.24 2.39 22.83
CA VAL A 7 -20.00 1.96 23.50
C VAL A 7 -18.85 2.60 22.72
N PRO A 8 -18.03 3.45 23.36
CA PRO A 8 -16.81 3.99 22.75
C PRO A 8 -15.98 2.86 22.14
N LEU A 9 -15.39 3.08 20.96
CA LEU A 9 -14.48 2.13 20.31
C LEU A 9 -13.44 1.59 21.32
N SER A 10 -12.85 2.49 22.11
CA SER A 10 -11.90 2.19 23.19
C SER A 10 -12.35 1.16 24.24
N GLU A 11 -13.64 1.05 24.56
CA GLU A 11 -14.14 0.05 25.53
C GLU A 11 -14.28 -1.35 24.92
N ARG A 12 -14.31 -1.49 23.58
CA ARG A 12 -14.38 -2.78 22.89
C ARG A 12 -13.01 -3.44 22.67
N PHE A 13 -11.92 -2.67 22.65
CA PHE A 13 -10.60 -3.16 22.22
C PHE A 13 -9.61 -3.47 23.35
N ALA A 14 -9.75 -2.82 24.51
CA ALA A 14 -8.74 -2.86 25.58
C ALA A 14 -8.51 -4.25 26.22
N ARG A 15 -9.38 -5.24 25.97
CA ARG A 15 -9.32 -6.57 26.61
C ARG A 15 -8.77 -7.72 25.76
N VAL A 16 -8.44 -7.52 24.47
CA VAL A 16 -8.17 -8.66 23.56
C VAL A 16 -6.77 -8.67 22.95
N ILE A 17 -6.11 -7.52 22.82
CA ILE A 17 -4.77 -7.44 22.21
C ILE A 17 -3.74 -7.38 23.33
N GLU A 18 -2.88 -8.40 23.41
CA GLU A 18 -1.71 -8.43 24.28
C GLU A 18 -0.57 -7.62 23.64
N PRO A 19 0.21 -6.85 24.42
CA PRO A 19 1.41 -6.17 23.91
C PRO A 19 2.38 -7.16 23.24
N ASN A 20 2.82 -6.83 22.02
CA ASN A 20 3.64 -7.71 21.21
C ASN A 20 4.51 -6.92 20.22
N ASP A 21 5.82 -7.13 20.26
CA ASP A 21 6.79 -6.50 19.36
C ASP A 21 7.53 -7.51 18.44
N ARG A 22 7.11 -8.78 18.43
CA ARG A 22 7.78 -9.87 17.68
C ARG A 22 7.97 -9.51 16.22
N PHE A 23 6.93 -8.96 15.59
CA PHE A 23 6.98 -8.57 14.18
C PHE A 23 8.11 -7.57 13.90
N LEU A 24 8.19 -6.48 14.69
CA LEU A 24 9.22 -5.45 14.49
C LEU A 24 10.63 -5.94 14.81
N ARG A 25 10.78 -6.82 15.81
CA ARG A 25 12.06 -7.46 16.14
C ARG A 25 12.50 -8.40 15.02
N ALA A 26 11.59 -9.20 14.48
CA ALA A 26 11.86 -10.10 13.37
C ALA A 26 12.25 -9.34 12.09
N CYS A 27 11.56 -8.25 11.75
CA CYS A 27 11.97 -7.36 10.64
C CYS A 27 13.40 -6.84 10.82
N ARG A 28 13.83 -6.58 12.06
CA ARG A 28 15.20 -6.15 12.38
C ARG A 28 16.19 -7.31 12.55
N ARG A 29 15.80 -8.54 12.19
CA ARG A 29 16.60 -9.77 12.34
C ARG A 29 17.07 -10.02 13.79
N GLN A 30 16.27 -9.57 14.76
CA GLN A 30 16.50 -9.83 16.18
C GLN A 30 15.82 -11.13 16.61
N THR A 31 16.37 -11.81 17.61
CA THR A 31 15.77 -13.04 18.17
C THR A 31 14.38 -12.75 18.72
N VAL A 32 13.44 -13.67 18.54
CA VAL A 32 12.07 -13.65 19.06
C VAL A 32 11.73 -15.02 19.67
N ASP A 33 10.75 -15.07 20.57
CA ASP A 33 10.28 -16.29 21.24
C ASP A 33 9.41 -17.19 20.35
N ALA A 34 8.79 -16.61 19.32
CA ALA A 34 8.05 -17.32 18.28
C ALA A 34 8.07 -16.51 16.97
N THR A 35 7.90 -17.18 15.82
CA THR A 35 7.78 -16.52 14.51
C THR A 35 6.49 -15.69 14.47
N PRO A 36 6.56 -14.37 14.21
CA PRO A 36 5.37 -13.53 14.11
C PRO A 36 4.57 -13.82 12.83
N ILE A 37 3.25 -13.70 12.91
CA ILE A 37 2.34 -13.90 11.78
C ILE A 37 1.33 -12.76 11.63
N TRP A 38 1.18 -12.31 10.39
CA TRP A 38 0.05 -11.53 9.91
C TRP A 38 -0.32 -12.06 8.53
N LEU A 39 -1.51 -11.74 8.02
CA LEU A 39 -1.99 -12.27 6.75
C LEU A 39 -2.29 -11.11 5.79
N MET A 40 -1.72 -11.14 4.58
CA MET A 40 -2.14 -10.22 3.53
C MET A 40 -3.63 -10.40 3.24
N ARG A 41 -4.35 -9.28 3.14
CA ARG A 41 -5.82 -9.25 3.08
C ARG A 41 -6.51 -9.85 4.33
N GLN A 42 -5.88 -9.71 5.51
CA GLN A 42 -6.48 -10.09 6.80
C GLN A 42 -7.85 -9.43 7.03
N ALA A 43 -8.04 -8.19 6.59
CA ALA A 43 -9.36 -7.59 6.48
C ALA A 43 -9.88 -7.77 5.05
N GLY A 44 -10.96 -8.54 4.87
CA GLY A 44 -11.43 -8.82 3.52
C GLY A 44 -12.69 -9.66 3.41
N ARG A 45 -13.04 -10.00 2.16
CA ARG A 45 -14.32 -10.62 1.74
C ARG A 45 -14.65 -11.95 2.41
N TYR A 46 -13.69 -12.63 3.02
CA TYR A 46 -13.94 -13.86 3.77
C TYR A 46 -14.69 -13.60 5.10
N MET A 47 -14.63 -12.38 5.63
CA MET A 47 -15.32 -11.96 6.86
C MET A 47 -16.73 -11.44 6.56
N GLU A 48 -17.70 -11.77 7.42
CA GLU A 48 -19.10 -11.39 7.28
C GLU A 48 -19.34 -9.89 7.52
N GLU A 49 -18.71 -9.35 8.54
CA GLU A 49 -18.67 -7.97 8.98
C GLU A 49 -18.02 -7.06 7.92
N TYR A 50 -16.98 -7.52 7.22
CA TYR A 50 -16.46 -6.84 6.04
C TYR A 50 -17.50 -6.80 4.92
N ARG A 51 -18.12 -7.95 4.60
CA ARG A 51 -19.19 -8.01 3.58
C ARG A 51 -20.38 -7.13 3.96
N ALA A 52 -20.72 -7.03 5.24
CA ALA A 52 -21.79 -6.18 5.74
C ALA A 52 -21.51 -4.69 5.48
N LEU A 53 -20.26 -4.23 5.69
CA LEU A 53 -19.85 -2.87 5.33
C LEU A 53 -19.88 -2.67 3.80
N ARG A 54 -19.37 -3.61 3.01
CA ARG A 54 -19.37 -3.51 1.54
C ARG A 54 -20.77 -3.55 0.90
N ARG A 55 -21.81 -3.99 1.62
CA ARG A 55 -23.22 -3.84 1.18
C ARG A 55 -23.73 -2.41 1.31
N ARG A 56 -23.09 -1.59 2.15
CA ARG A 56 -23.52 -0.22 2.48
C ARG A 56 -22.62 0.86 1.87
N TYR A 57 -21.35 0.55 1.68
CA TYR A 57 -20.31 1.50 1.26
C TYR A 57 -19.50 0.92 0.11
N SER A 58 -19.13 1.77 -0.85
CA SER A 58 -18.19 1.44 -1.92
C SER A 58 -16.78 1.14 -1.37
N MET A 59 -15.86 0.63 -2.20
CA MET A 59 -14.47 0.40 -1.75
C MET A 59 -13.80 1.74 -1.44
N LEU A 60 -14.01 2.73 -2.31
CA LEU A 60 -13.49 4.09 -2.15
C LEU A 60 -14.13 4.79 -0.94
N ASP A 61 -15.42 4.58 -0.66
CA ASP A 61 -16.07 5.14 0.53
C ASP A 61 -15.41 4.64 1.82
N LEU A 62 -15.09 3.35 1.88
CA LEU A 62 -14.40 2.78 3.03
C LEU A 62 -12.99 3.36 3.18
N CYS A 63 -12.25 3.48 2.07
CA CYS A 63 -10.89 4.02 2.06
C CYS A 63 -10.84 5.52 2.39
N ARG A 64 -11.81 6.31 1.90
CA ARG A 64 -11.87 7.77 2.09
C ARG A 64 -12.37 8.19 3.47
N SER A 65 -13.02 7.30 4.22
CA SER A 65 -13.43 7.56 5.61
C SER A 65 -12.40 6.98 6.59
N PRO A 66 -11.73 7.84 7.37
CA PRO A 66 -10.76 7.39 8.37
C PRO A 66 -11.34 6.38 9.37
N GLU A 67 -12.56 6.62 9.84
CA GLU A 67 -13.23 5.78 10.82
C GLU A 67 -13.64 4.42 10.24
N LEU A 68 -14.12 4.39 8.99
CA LEU A 68 -14.45 3.13 8.32
C LEU A 68 -13.19 2.31 8.00
N SER A 69 -12.12 2.96 7.55
CA SER A 69 -10.83 2.30 7.34
C SER A 69 -10.26 1.73 8.64
N ALA A 70 -10.32 2.49 9.73
CA ALA A 70 -9.92 2.01 11.05
C ALA A 70 -10.78 0.81 11.50
N GLU A 71 -12.11 0.92 11.40
CA GLU A 71 -13.02 -0.17 11.73
C GLU A 71 -12.69 -1.46 10.97
N VAL A 72 -12.48 -1.37 9.66
CA VAL A 72 -12.10 -2.52 8.82
C VAL A 72 -10.75 -3.10 9.24
N THR A 73 -9.77 -2.24 9.55
CA THR A 73 -8.43 -2.66 10.04
C THR A 73 -8.53 -3.51 11.31
N PHE A 74 -9.45 -3.17 12.21
CA PHE A 74 -9.65 -3.87 13.48
C PHE A 74 -10.39 -5.20 13.37
N GLN A 75 -11.20 -5.42 12.32
CA GLN A 75 -12.01 -6.64 12.19
C GLN A 75 -11.22 -7.95 12.38
N PRO A 76 -10.08 -8.20 11.70
CA PRO A 76 -9.31 -9.42 11.90
C PRO A 76 -8.73 -9.56 13.30
N LEU A 77 -8.31 -8.46 13.93
CA LEU A 77 -7.71 -8.47 15.27
C LEU A 77 -8.70 -8.92 16.35
N ARG A 78 -10.01 -8.82 16.09
CA ARG A 78 -11.07 -9.33 16.98
C ARG A 78 -11.25 -10.84 16.89
N ARG A 79 -10.76 -11.47 15.81
CA ARG A 79 -10.94 -12.91 15.55
C ARG A 79 -9.66 -13.72 15.70
N PHE A 80 -8.51 -13.10 15.44
CA PHE A 80 -7.23 -13.79 15.34
C PHE A 80 -6.17 -13.08 16.18
N ARG A 81 -5.29 -13.87 16.79
CA ARG A 81 -4.10 -13.37 17.48
C ARG A 81 -2.98 -13.17 16.45
N LEU A 82 -2.98 -12.02 15.79
CA LEU A 82 -1.97 -11.63 14.80
C LEU A 82 -0.88 -10.79 15.48
N ASP A 83 0.34 -10.84 14.95
CA ASP A 83 1.51 -10.10 15.45
C ASP A 83 1.68 -8.71 14.79
N ALA A 84 0.83 -8.37 13.81
CA ALA A 84 0.73 -7.03 13.22
C ALA A 84 -0.66 -6.73 12.66
N ALA A 85 -1.03 -5.45 12.66
CA ALA A 85 -2.12 -4.91 11.86
C ALA A 85 -1.56 -4.35 10.55
N ILE A 86 -2.34 -4.33 9.48
CA ILE A 86 -2.05 -3.55 8.28
C ILE A 86 -3.22 -2.60 8.04
N ILE A 87 -2.92 -1.32 7.79
CA ILE A 87 -3.96 -0.31 7.54
C ILE A 87 -4.84 -0.75 6.37
N PHE A 88 -6.16 -0.65 6.51
CA PHE A 88 -7.06 -0.84 5.39
C PHE A 88 -7.01 0.40 4.49
N SER A 89 -6.56 0.22 3.25
CA SER A 89 -6.47 1.25 2.23
C SER A 89 -6.41 0.58 0.85
N ASP A 90 -6.26 1.36 -0.22
CA ASP A 90 -5.99 0.85 -1.56
C ASP A 90 -4.72 1.49 -2.14
N LEU A 91 -3.90 0.70 -2.82
CA LEU A 91 -2.63 1.17 -3.38
C LEU A 91 -2.81 2.22 -4.48
N LEU A 92 -4.00 2.30 -5.10
CA LEU A 92 -4.31 3.21 -6.20
C LEU A 92 -4.81 4.58 -5.76
N LEU A 93 -5.16 4.77 -4.47
CA LEU A 93 -5.61 6.09 -3.97
C LEU A 93 -4.71 7.27 -4.39
N PRO A 94 -3.38 7.15 -4.43
CA PRO A 94 -2.52 8.24 -4.87
C PRO A 94 -2.66 8.62 -6.36
N LEU A 95 -3.26 7.78 -7.21
CA LEU A 95 -3.47 8.08 -8.62
C LEU A 95 -4.50 9.21 -8.83
N GLU A 96 -5.54 9.28 -8.00
CA GLU A 96 -6.56 10.33 -8.11
C GLU A 96 -5.97 11.75 -7.97
N PRO A 97 -5.22 12.09 -6.89
CA PRO A 97 -4.58 13.41 -6.79
C PRO A 97 -3.43 13.64 -7.79
N LEU A 98 -2.87 12.59 -8.39
CA LEU A 98 -1.98 12.73 -9.56
C LEU A 98 -2.71 13.19 -10.83
N GLY A 99 -4.04 13.19 -10.84
CA GLY A 99 -4.85 13.51 -12.02
C GLY A 99 -5.31 12.30 -12.83
N LEU A 100 -5.18 11.09 -12.28
CA LEU A 100 -5.62 9.83 -12.86
C LEU A 100 -6.80 9.25 -12.06
N PRO A 101 -8.02 9.81 -12.23
CA PRO A 101 -9.19 9.30 -11.55
C PRO A 101 -9.45 7.84 -11.96
N PHE A 102 -9.89 7.04 -11.01
CA PHE A 102 -10.20 5.64 -11.19
C PHE A 102 -11.42 5.24 -10.35
N ASP A 103 -12.09 4.17 -10.77
CA ASP A 103 -13.19 3.58 -10.00
C ASP A 103 -13.12 2.05 -10.02
N PHE A 104 -13.81 1.40 -9.09
CA PHE A 104 -13.94 -0.05 -9.02
C PHE A 104 -15.18 -0.52 -9.77
N VAL A 105 -14.98 -1.03 -10.99
CA VAL A 105 -16.04 -1.64 -11.77
C VAL A 105 -16.34 -3.05 -11.25
N LYS A 106 -17.62 -3.33 -11.02
CA LYS A 106 -18.08 -4.59 -10.43
C LYS A 106 -17.69 -5.79 -11.30
N GLY A 107 -16.78 -6.61 -10.78
CA GLY A 107 -16.30 -7.83 -11.45
C GLY A 107 -15.03 -7.64 -12.27
N GLU A 108 -14.63 -6.41 -12.55
CA GLU A 108 -13.48 -6.08 -13.39
C GLU A 108 -12.31 -5.49 -12.60
N GLY A 109 -12.57 -4.96 -11.40
CA GLY A 109 -11.55 -4.35 -10.55
C GLY A 109 -11.39 -2.85 -10.81
N PRO A 110 -10.24 -2.26 -10.45
CA PRO A 110 -10.01 -0.84 -10.68
C PRO A 110 -9.85 -0.54 -12.17
N GLN A 111 -10.45 0.56 -12.61
CA GLN A 111 -10.39 1.08 -13.98
C GLN A 111 -9.98 2.55 -13.93
N VAL A 112 -8.90 2.91 -14.62
CA VAL A 112 -8.43 4.30 -14.73
C VAL A 112 -9.13 4.95 -15.91
N GLU A 113 -9.82 6.07 -15.69
CA GLU A 113 -10.68 6.68 -16.70
C GLU A 113 -9.91 7.16 -17.93
N ARG A 114 -8.70 7.69 -17.72
CA ARG A 114 -7.81 8.21 -18.76
C ARG A 114 -6.41 7.61 -18.61
N PRO A 115 -6.18 6.43 -19.19
CA PRO A 115 -4.88 5.76 -19.07
C PRO A 115 -3.78 6.55 -19.81
N ILE A 116 -2.56 6.47 -19.31
CA ILE A 116 -1.39 7.12 -19.91
C ILE A 116 -1.02 6.41 -21.22
N ARG A 117 -0.92 7.19 -22.31
CA ARG A 117 -0.53 6.69 -23.64
C ARG A 117 0.63 7.45 -24.26
N SER A 118 0.93 8.66 -23.81
CA SER A 118 1.97 9.50 -24.39
C SER A 118 2.74 10.33 -23.35
N ALA A 119 3.82 10.98 -23.80
CA ALA A 119 4.59 11.93 -22.99
C ALA A 119 3.71 13.08 -22.46
N GLU A 120 2.75 13.57 -23.26
CA GLU A 120 1.83 14.64 -22.85
C GLU A 120 0.91 14.21 -21.70
N ASP A 121 0.51 12.94 -21.65
CA ASP A 121 -0.26 12.40 -20.53
C ASP A 121 0.58 12.37 -19.24
N ILE A 122 1.87 12.05 -19.34
CA ILE A 122 2.81 12.11 -18.22
C ILE A 122 3.00 13.56 -17.75
N ASP A 123 3.07 14.52 -18.68
CA ASP A 123 3.21 15.94 -18.37
C ASP A 123 2.02 16.50 -17.58
N ARG A 124 0.82 15.95 -17.81
CA ARG A 124 -0.42 16.33 -17.11
C ARG A 124 -0.48 15.83 -15.67
N LEU A 125 0.40 14.92 -15.24
CA LEU A 125 0.41 14.44 -13.86
C LEU A 125 0.72 15.59 -12.89
N VAL A 126 -0.10 15.71 -11.86
CA VAL A 126 -0.05 16.82 -10.91
C VAL A 126 0.72 16.41 -9.65
N PRO A 127 1.87 17.03 -9.34
CA PRO A 127 2.52 16.84 -8.05
C PRO A 127 1.61 17.29 -6.91
N PHE A 128 1.62 16.57 -5.79
CA PHE A 128 0.83 16.91 -4.61
C PHE A 128 1.54 16.45 -3.34
N ASP A 129 1.21 17.07 -2.20
CA ASP A 129 1.65 16.59 -0.88
C ASP A 129 0.67 15.52 -0.36
N PRO A 130 1.13 14.28 -0.10
CA PRO A 130 0.32 13.24 0.52
C PRO A 130 -0.29 13.65 1.87
N ARG A 131 0.37 14.54 2.62
CA ARG A 131 -0.13 15.07 3.90
C ARG A 131 -1.40 15.90 3.74
N GLU A 132 -1.64 16.44 2.55
CA GLU A 132 -2.87 17.19 2.24
C GLU A 132 -3.88 16.33 1.49
N LYS A 133 -3.47 15.67 0.41
CA LYS A 133 -4.41 14.98 -0.49
C LYS A 133 -4.78 13.58 -0.04
N LEU A 134 -3.94 12.95 0.77
CA LEU A 134 -4.15 11.61 1.32
C LEU A 134 -4.29 11.62 2.85
N ASP A 135 -4.62 12.78 3.45
CA ASP A 135 -4.77 12.91 4.91
C ASP A 135 -5.80 11.92 5.46
N HIS A 136 -6.83 11.56 4.70
CA HIS A 136 -7.81 10.56 5.14
C HIS A 136 -7.15 9.20 5.49
N VAL A 137 -6.12 8.77 4.76
CA VAL A 137 -5.34 7.57 5.11
C VAL A 137 -4.49 7.81 6.35
N LEU A 138 -3.88 8.98 6.47
CA LEU A 138 -3.04 9.35 7.61
C LEU A 138 -3.87 9.46 8.91
N GLN A 139 -5.08 10.01 8.84
CA GLN A 139 -6.03 10.03 9.96
C GLN A 139 -6.45 8.62 10.34
N ALA A 140 -6.68 7.71 9.37
CA ALA A 140 -6.99 6.32 9.67
C ALA A 140 -5.85 5.65 10.45
N ILE A 141 -4.59 5.88 10.05
CA ILE A 141 -3.40 5.43 10.78
C ILE A 141 -3.40 5.99 12.20
N ARG A 142 -3.60 7.30 12.39
CA ARG A 142 -3.63 7.95 13.71
C ARG A 142 -4.72 7.35 14.61
N ILE A 143 -5.93 7.11 14.08
CA ILE A 143 -7.03 6.48 14.81
C ILE A 143 -6.63 5.07 15.25
N VAL A 144 -6.14 4.24 14.32
CA VAL A 144 -5.74 2.86 14.63
C VAL A 144 -4.62 2.85 15.65
N LYS A 145 -3.62 3.73 15.54
CA LYS A 145 -2.52 3.84 16.50
C LYS A 145 -2.97 4.27 17.88
N ALA A 146 -3.88 5.23 17.98
CA ALA A 146 -4.46 5.66 19.24
C ALA A 146 -5.20 4.52 19.95
N GLU A 147 -5.98 3.74 19.20
CA GLU A 147 -6.74 2.60 19.72
C GLU A 147 -5.86 1.38 20.05
N LEU A 148 -4.77 1.15 19.31
CA LEU A 148 -3.81 0.08 19.60
C LEU A 148 -2.97 0.35 20.85
N GLN A 149 -2.82 1.60 21.28
CA GLN A 149 -2.07 2.00 22.50
C GLN A 149 -0.68 1.35 22.61
N GLY A 150 0.02 1.22 21.48
CA GLY A 150 1.36 0.62 21.41
C GLY A 150 1.41 -0.90 21.63
N ARG A 151 0.27 -1.59 21.67
CA ARG A 151 0.21 -3.04 21.93
C ARG A 151 0.51 -3.90 20.70
N LEU A 152 0.24 -3.40 19.51
CA LEU A 152 0.49 -4.11 18.25
C LEU A 152 1.09 -3.16 17.21
N PRO A 153 2.05 -3.62 16.40
CA PRO A 153 2.56 -2.86 15.27
C PRO A 153 1.48 -2.65 14.20
N LEU A 154 1.49 -1.48 13.57
CA LEU A 154 0.68 -1.16 12.40
C LEU A 154 1.58 -0.99 11.16
N ILE A 155 1.28 -1.75 10.12
CA ILE A 155 1.92 -1.70 8.82
C ILE A 155 1.20 -0.66 7.95
N GLY A 156 1.93 0.36 7.50
CA GLY A 156 1.55 1.24 6.39
C GLY A 156 1.99 0.64 5.06
N PHE A 157 1.43 1.08 3.94
CA PHE A 157 1.82 0.55 2.64
C PHE A 157 1.55 1.47 1.46
N ALA A 158 2.21 1.19 0.34
CA ALA A 158 1.98 1.84 -0.95
C ALA A 158 2.33 0.90 -2.11
N GLY A 159 1.88 1.26 -3.33
CA GLY A 159 2.25 0.56 -4.55
C GLY A 159 3.64 0.96 -5.06
N ALA A 160 4.40 -0.01 -5.58
CA ALA A 160 5.66 0.24 -6.25
C ALA A 160 5.47 0.92 -7.63
N PRO A 161 6.47 1.64 -8.15
CA PRO A 161 6.36 2.38 -9.41
C PRO A 161 5.92 1.51 -10.59
N PHE A 162 6.51 0.32 -10.76
CA PHE A 162 6.13 -0.58 -11.85
C PHE A 162 4.66 -1.00 -11.76
N THR A 163 4.21 -1.33 -10.56
CA THR A 163 2.82 -1.72 -10.31
C THR A 163 1.84 -0.58 -10.53
N LEU A 164 2.15 0.63 -10.04
CA LEU A 164 1.31 1.81 -10.24
C LEU A 164 1.28 2.24 -11.71
N ALA A 165 2.43 2.27 -12.37
CA ALA A 165 2.54 2.54 -13.81
C ALA A 165 1.73 1.52 -14.61
N SER A 166 1.72 0.25 -14.19
CA SER A 166 0.93 -0.77 -14.84
C SER A 166 -0.57 -0.47 -14.81
N TYR A 167 -1.11 -0.04 -13.68
CA TYR A 167 -2.51 0.39 -13.62
C TYR A 167 -2.75 1.68 -14.42
N ALA A 168 -1.88 2.67 -14.27
CA ALA A 168 -1.99 3.97 -14.95
C ALA A 168 -1.93 3.86 -16.47
N ILE A 169 -1.12 2.94 -16.99
CA ILE A 169 -0.96 2.70 -18.43
C ILE A 169 -2.02 1.71 -18.89
N GLU A 170 -2.17 0.52 -18.30
CA GLU A 170 -3.11 -0.47 -18.85
C GLU A 170 -4.57 0.02 -18.77
N GLY A 171 -4.90 0.83 -17.76
CA GLY A 171 -6.24 1.37 -17.56
C GLY A 171 -7.18 0.43 -16.82
N GLY A 172 -6.74 -0.78 -16.50
CA GLY A 172 -7.53 -1.80 -15.84
C GLY A 172 -6.76 -3.10 -15.68
N HIS A 173 -7.49 -4.20 -15.51
CA HIS A 173 -6.87 -5.53 -15.45
C HIS A 173 -6.12 -5.87 -16.76
N SER A 174 -4.88 -6.33 -16.63
CA SER A 174 -4.07 -6.78 -17.77
C SER A 174 -3.31 -8.05 -17.38
N THR A 175 -3.32 -9.04 -18.26
CA THR A 175 -2.59 -10.31 -18.07
C THR A 175 -1.16 -10.23 -18.59
N HIS A 176 -0.93 -9.38 -19.60
CA HIS A 176 0.32 -9.35 -20.37
C HIS A 176 1.09 -8.04 -20.25
N HIS A 177 0.47 -6.98 -19.69
CA HIS A 177 1.09 -5.67 -19.53
C HIS A 177 1.68 -5.15 -20.85
N ALA A 178 0.95 -5.33 -21.95
CA ALA A 178 1.45 -5.08 -23.29
C ALA A 178 1.70 -3.60 -23.56
N HIS A 179 0.82 -2.70 -23.08
CA HIS A 179 1.01 -1.27 -23.23
C HIS A 179 2.15 -0.76 -22.36
N VAL A 180 2.27 -1.31 -21.14
CA VAL A 180 3.40 -1.03 -20.23
C VAL A 180 4.72 -1.39 -20.92
N LYS A 181 4.82 -2.61 -21.44
CA LYS A 181 6.03 -3.08 -22.14
C LYS A 181 6.29 -2.30 -23.43
N ALA A 182 5.25 -1.91 -24.16
CA ALA A 182 5.40 -1.06 -25.34
C ALA A 182 6.01 0.31 -25.00
N MET A 183 5.60 0.94 -23.89
CA MET A 183 6.21 2.18 -23.42
C MET A 183 7.63 1.94 -22.88
N MET A 184 7.81 0.92 -22.04
CA MET A 184 9.10 0.60 -21.42
C MET A 184 10.19 0.35 -22.46
N TYR A 185 9.90 -0.42 -23.52
CA TYR A 185 10.87 -0.73 -24.57
C TYR A 185 10.90 0.30 -25.71
N GLY A 186 9.74 0.85 -26.09
CA GLY A 186 9.63 1.76 -27.23
C GLY A 186 9.92 3.22 -26.89
N GLN A 187 9.74 3.61 -25.63
CA GLN A 187 9.87 4.98 -25.12
C GLN A 187 10.53 4.99 -23.73
N PRO A 188 11.75 4.42 -23.57
CA PRO A 188 12.37 4.21 -22.27
C PRO A 188 12.56 5.51 -21.47
N HIS A 189 12.86 6.62 -22.15
CA HIS A 189 12.94 7.93 -21.51
C HIS A 189 11.63 8.34 -20.80
N ASP A 190 10.49 8.16 -21.46
CA ASP A 190 9.19 8.51 -20.88
C ASP A 190 8.78 7.53 -19.78
N TRP A 191 9.13 6.25 -19.94
CA TRP A 191 9.00 5.26 -18.87
C TRP A 191 9.73 5.68 -17.59
N HIS A 192 11.02 6.06 -17.71
CA HIS A 192 11.79 6.51 -16.55
C HIS A 192 11.21 7.78 -15.94
N ARG A 193 10.77 8.75 -16.75
CA ARG A 193 10.10 9.97 -16.26
C ARG A 193 8.83 9.67 -15.47
N LEU A 194 8.00 8.73 -15.93
CA LEU A 194 6.81 8.30 -15.22
C LEU A 194 7.18 7.62 -13.90
N CYS A 195 8.10 6.66 -13.93
CA CYS A 195 8.52 5.93 -12.75
C CYS A 195 9.21 6.81 -11.70
N ASP A 196 9.97 7.83 -12.11
CA ASP A 196 10.57 8.81 -11.20
C ASP A 196 9.50 9.62 -10.44
N ARG A 197 8.44 10.04 -11.13
CA ARG A 197 7.30 10.74 -10.52
C ARG A 197 6.56 9.84 -9.53
N LEU A 198 6.27 8.59 -9.94
CA LEU A 198 5.61 7.62 -9.07
C LEU A 198 6.48 7.24 -7.88
N ALA A 199 7.79 7.07 -8.06
CA ALA A 199 8.72 6.75 -6.98
C ALA A 199 8.80 7.88 -5.95
N SER A 200 8.89 9.13 -6.40
CA SER A 200 8.92 10.30 -5.51
C SER A 200 7.62 10.40 -4.69
N MET A 201 6.47 10.29 -5.36
CA MET A 201 5.15 10.28 -4.70
C MET A 201 5.02 9.12 -3.70
N THR A 202 5.41 7.90 -4.09
CA THR A 202 5.33 6.71 -3.22
C THR A 202 6.23 6.86 -2.00
N ALA A 203 7.46 7.36 -2.17
CA ALA A 203 8.38 7.61 -1.06
C ALA A 203 7.79 8.64 -0.09
N ASP A 204 7.32 9.79 -0.59
CA ASP A 204 6.73 10.85 0.24
C ASP A 204 5.50 10.36 0.99
N PHE A 205 4.67 9.51 0.35
CA PHE A 205 3.48 8.97 0.99
C PHE A 205 3.82 7.96 2.08
N LEU A 206 4.80 7.07 1.85
CA LEU A 206 5.25 6.12 2.86
C LEU A 206 5.92 6.83 4.05
N VAL A 207 6.71 7.90 3.80
CA VAL A 207 7.24 8.77 4.87
C VAL A 207 6.11 9.41 5.67
N ALA A 208 5.09 9.96 4.99
CA ALA A 208 3.92 10.55 5.67
C ALA A 208 3.14 9.50 6.51
N GLN A 209 3.09 8.24 6.08
CA GLN A 209 2.50 7.16 6.86
C GLN A 209 3.32 6.82 8.11
N ALA A 210 4.66 6.82 8.02
CA ALA A 210 5.52 6.68 9.20
C ALA A 210 5.35 7.85 10.17
N GLU A 211 5.29 9.09 9.68
CA GLU A 211 5.00 10.29 10.50
C GLU A 211 3.63 10.21 11.19
N ALA A 212 2.63 9.63 10.54
CA ALA A 212 1.31 9.39 11.12
C ALA A 212 1.29 8.27 12.17
N GLY A 213 2.34 7.46 12.24
CA GLY A 213 2.58 6.47 13.28
C GLY A 213 2.66 5.01 12.81
N ALA A 214 2.76 4.73 11.51
CA ALA A 214 3.03 3.37 11.03
C ALA A 214 4.37 2.85 11.60
N ASP A 215 4.38 1.64 12.14
CA ASP A 215 5.55 1.01 12.78
C ASP A 215 6.37 0.15 11.82
N ALA A 216 5.83 -0.13 10.63
CA ALA A 216 6.49 -0.77 9.50
C ALA A 216 5.86 -0.27 8.19
N LEU A 217 6.61 -0.32 7.10
CA LEU A 217 6.16 0.14 5.78
C LEU A 217 6.30 -0.99 4.77
N GLN A 218 5.28 -1.26 3.96
CA GLN A 218 5.36 -2.28 2.90
C GLN A 218 5.18 -1.65 1.51
N LEU A 219 6.14 -1.91 0.63
CA LEU A 219 6.08 -1.57 -0.79
C LEU A 219 5.56 -2.78 -1.57
N PHE A 220 4.39 -2.63 -2.21
CA PHE A 220 3.77 -3.68 -3.02
C PHE A 220 4.12 -3.53 -4.49
N ASP A 221 4.98 -4.41 -5.00
CA ASP A 221 5.27 -4.56 -6.42
C ASP A 221 4.58 -5.81 -7.00
N SER A 222 3.26 -5.75 -7.04
CA SER A 222 2.39 -6.89 -7.37
C SER A 222 2.61 -7.42 -8.78
N TRP A 223 3.01 -6.58 -9.74
CA TRP A 223 3.13 -6.95 -11.15
C TRP A 223 4.57 -7.25 -11.60
N VAL A 224 5.56 -7.08 -10.73
CA VAL A 224 6.98 -7.13 -11.13
C VAL A 224 7.45 -8.49 -11.67
N GLY A 225 6.78 -9.58 -11.30
CA GLY A 225 7.05 -10.92 -11.83
C GLY A 225 6.81 -11.07 -13.34
N HIS A 226 6.24 -10.06 -14.01
CA HIS A 226 6.12 -10.02 -15.47
C HIS A 226 7.42 -9.60 -16.19
N LEU A 227 8.48 -9.28 -15.46
CA LEU A 227 9.76 -8.82 -15.97
C LEU A 227 10.85 -9.89 -15.92
N SER A 228 11.77 -9.83 -16.89
CA SER A 228 13.03 -10.56 -16.77
C SER A 228 13.97 -9.87 -15.77
N PRO A 229 15.00 -10.55 -15.26
CA PRO A 229 16.02 -9.92 -14.42
C PRO A 229 16.70 -8.71 -15.07
N ALA A 230 16.94 -8.76 -16.38
CA ALA A 230 17.53 -7.65 -17.13
C ALA A 230 16.58 -6.45 -17.17
N ASP A 231 15.31 -6.68 -17.49
CA ASP A 231 14.29 -5.62 -17.52
C ASP A 231 14.10 -5.01 -16.13
N TYR A 232 14.05 -5.82 -15.08
CA TYR A 232 13.92 -5.31 -13.71
C TYR A 232 15.11 -4.41 -13.35
N ARG A 233 16.34 -4.86 -13.64
CA ARG A 233 17.56 -4.11 -13.35
C ARG A 233 17.60 -2.76 -14.08
N GLU A 234 17.15 -2.71 -15.33
CA GLU A 234 17.13 -1.48 -16.12
C GLU A 234 15.97 -0.56 -15.71
N PHE A 235 14.75 -1.08 -15.71
CA PHE A 235 13.54 -0.28 -15.74
C PHE A 235 12.87 -0.07 -14.39
N VAL A 236 13.21 -0.85 -13.35
CA VAL A 236 12.49 -0.83 -12.06
C VAL A 236 13.41 -0.63 -10.87
N LEU A 237 14.55 -1.33 -10.84
CA LEU A 237 15.49 -1.31 -9.72
C LEU A 237 15.92 0.12 -9.32
N PRO A 238 16.32 1.02 -10.24
CA PRO A 238 16.77 2.36 -9.85
C PRO A 238 15.72 3.17 -9.09
N HIS A 239 14.45 3.04 -9.52
CA HIS A 239 13.31 3.75 -8.91
C HIS A 239 12.96 3.18 -7.54
N THR A 240 13.06 1.86 -7.41
CA THR A 240 12.79 1.15 -6.15
C THR A 240 13.87 1.44 -5.11
N CYS A 241 15.15 1.45 -5.52
CA CYS A 241 16.27 1.89 -4.67
C CYS A 241 16.03 3.27 -4.07
N ARG A 242 15.57 4.22 -4.91
CA ARG A 242 15.31 5.60 -4.47
C ARG A 242 14.23 5.68 -3.39
N ILE A 243 13.19 4.84 -3.49
CA ILE A 243 12.15 4.76 -2.46
C ILE A 243 12.77 4.28 -1.15
N PHE A 244 13.42 3.12 -1.14
CA PHE A 244 13.96 2.55 0.10
C PHE A 244 15.04 3.44 0.73
N GLU A 245 15.85 4.13 -0.07
CA GLU A 245 16.82 5.11 0.44
C GLU A 245 16.13 6.25 1.19
N ALA A 246 15.03 6.80 0.66
CA ALA A 246 14.24 7.82 1.35
C ALA A 246 13.64 7.28 2.67
N LEU A 247 13.19 6.02 2.69
CA LEU A 247 12.58 5.40 3.87
C LEU A 247 13.57 5.18 5.01
N ARG A 248 14.89 5.08 4.75
CA ARG A 248 15.90 4.91 5.81
C ARG A 248 15.79 5.98 6.90
N SER A 249 15.49 7.22 6.50
CA SER A 249 15.36 8.37 7.41
C SER A 249 14.24 8.23 8.44
N THR A 250 13.25 7.37 8.18
CA THR A 250 12.11 7.14 9.08
C THR A 250 12.47 6.29 10.29
N GLY A 251 13.53 5.46 10.20
CA GLY A 251 13.87 4.46 11.24
C GLY A 251 12.87 3.30 11.38
N VAL A 252 11.87 3.25 10.49
CA VAL A 252 10.81 2.26 10.46
C VAL A 252 11.20 1.13 9.49
N PRO A 253 11.05 -0.16 9.86
CA PRO A 253 11.37 -1.26 8.95
C PRO A 253 10.54 -1.21 7.66
N ALA A 254 11.19 -1.45 6.52
CA ALA A 254 10.58 -1.40 5.20
C ALA A 254 10.61 -2.78 4.52
N ILE A 255 9.47 -3.22 3.98
CA ILE A 255 9.29 -4.55 3.40
C ILE A 255 9.07 -4.41 1.89
N HIS A 256 9.86 -5.15 1.10
CA HIS A 256 9.68 -5.24 -0.35
C HIS A 256 8.90 -6.49 -0.71
N PHE A 257 7.64 -6.34 -1.11
CA PHE A 257 6.78 -7.44 -1.52
C PHE A 257 6.59 -7.46 -3.03
N GLY A 258 6.73 -8.63 -3.66
CA GLY A 258 6.39 -8.85 -5.06
C GLY A 258 5.84 -10.25 -5.30
N THR A 259 5.10 -10.43 -6.41
CA THR A 259 4.58 -11.75 -6.81
C THR A 259 5.25 -12.23 -8.09
N GLY A 260 5.42 -13.56 -8.22
CA GLY A 260 6.10 -14.15 -9.38
C GLY A 260 7.60 -13.83 -9.45
N THR A 261 8.26 -13.59 -8.32
CA THR A 261 9.59 -12.99 -8.24
C THR A 261 10.74 -13.98 -8.00
N ALA A 262 10.53 -15.28 -8.23
CA ALA A 262 11.54 -16.31 -7.96
C ALA A 262 12.91 -16.02 -8.61
N THR A 263 12.91 -15.40 -9.80
CA THR A 263 14.11 -14.99 -10.54
C THR A 263 14.63 -13.60 -10.18
N LEU A 264 13.93 -12.86 -9.31
CA LEU A 264 14.19 -11.46 -8.98
C LEU A 264 14.62 -11.26 -7.52
N LEU A 265 14.63 -12.29 -6.68
CA LEU A 265 14.85 -12.14 -5.22
C LEU A 265 16.15 -11.40 -4.88
N GLU A 266 17.27 -11.72 -5.54
CA GLU A 266 18.56 -11.04 -5.32
C GLU A 266 18.50 -9.56 -5.73
N LEU A 267 17.83 -9.26 -6.85
CA LEU A 267 17.65 -7.90 -7.34
C LEU A 267 16.69 -7.08 -6.45
N MET A 268 15.64 -7.72 -5.93
CA MET A 268 14.72 -7.08 -4.99
C MET A 268 15.39 -6.78 -3.65
N ALA A 269 16.31 -7.64 -3.20
CA ALA A 269 17.14 -7.39 -2.03
C ALA A 269 18.18 -6.27 -2.29
N GLU A 270 18.76 -6.21 -3.50
CA GLU A 270 19.62 -5.10 -3.95
C GLU A 270 18.88 -3.76 -3.90
N ALA A 271 17.57 -3.76 -4.20
CA ALA A 271 16.73 -2.56 -4.15
C ALA A 271 16.59 -1.96 -2.73
N GLY A 272 16.80 -2.75 -1.69
CA GLY A 272 16.64 -2.37 -0.30
C GLY A 272 15.46 -3.07 0.39
N GLY A 273 14.97 -2.46 1.46
CA GLY A 273 14.14 -3.14 2.46
C GLY A 273 15.00 -3.86 3.51
N ASP A 274 14.35 -4.26 4.61
CA ASP A 274 14.96 -4.90 5.78
C ASP A 274 14.82 -6.43 5.78
#